data_AF-A0A8H5BPN3-F1
#
_entry.id   AF-A0A8H5BPN3-F1
#
_cell.length_a   1.000
_cell.length_b   1.000
_cell.length_c   1.000
_cell.angle_alpha   90.00
_cell.angle_beta   90.00
_cell.angle_gamma   90.00
#
_symmetry.space_group_name_H-M   'P 1'
#
loop_
_entity.id
_entity.type
_entity.pdbx_description
1 polymer ?
#
loop_
_entity_poly.entity_id
_entity_poly.type
_entity_poly.pdbx_seq_one_letter_code
_entity_poly.pdbx_strand_id
1 'polypeptide(L)'
;MQQQQRTHSAVLVSLPFDLERMIFELAAREQHSMDGGIMHILLVCHRVKEWIEGIIYESLILDAPLLTTRLLLRTLASKTGRHEFFARTVKRVYLSPIVSAEEAAFVLSMCTGAKEIVSWAPEIGRGSKKTLPDIAAGLFGA
;
A
#
# COMPACT_ATOMS: atom_id res chain seq x y z
N MET A 1 34.70 -28.77 -44.61
CA MET A 1 34.21 -28.51 -43.23
C MET A 1 33.07 -27.52 -43.33
N GLN A 2 31.83 -28.00 -43.43
CA GLN A 2 30.64 -27.15 -43.53
C GLN A 2 30.05 -26.95 -42.14
N GLN A 3 30.10 -25.72 -41.64
CA GLN A 3 29.58 -25.34 -40.34
C GLN A 3 28.14 -24.88 -40.52
N GLN A 4 27.22 -25.80 -40.25
CA GLN A 4 25.79 -25.60 -40.40
C GLN A 4 25.29 -24.74 -39.24
N GLN A 5 25.19 -23.43 -39.47
CA GLN A 5 24.54 -22.48 -38.56
C GLN A 5 23.04 -22.82 -38.51
N ARG A 6 22.62 -23.55 -37.47
CA ARG A 6 21.20 -23.64 -37.10
C ARG A 6 20.78 -22.29 -36.51
N THR A 7 20.25 -21.43 -37.35
CA THR A 7 19.40 -20.32 -36.93
C THR A 7 18.07 -20.91 -36.45
N HIS A 8 18.04 -21.35 -35.19
CA HIS A 8 16.77 -21.66 -34.51
C HIS A 8 16.07 -20.32 -34.28
N SER A 9 15.28 -19.86 -35.26
CA SER A 9 14.37 -18.75 -35.06
C SER A 9 13.49 -19.14 -33.87
N ALA A 10 13.68 -18.47 -32.73
CA ALA A 10 12.83 -18.67 -31.57
C ALA A 10 11.41 -18.32 -32.02
N VAL A 11 10.60 -19.35 -32.26
CA VAL A 11 9.17 -19.18 -32.44
C VAL A 11 8.72 -18.54 -31.14
N LEU A 12 8.37 -17.26 -31.19
CA LEU A 12 7.77 -16.57 -30.06
C LEU A 12 6.40 -17.21 -29.87
N VAL A 13 6.38 -18.30 -29.09
CA VAL A 13 5.15 -18.97 -28.69
C VAL A 13 4.38 -17.94 -27.87
N SER A 14 3.38 -17.32 -28.51
CA SER A 14 2.50 -16.38 -27.84
C SER A 14 1.71 -17.15 -26.80
N LEU A 15 1.95 -16.83 -25.52
CA LEU A 15 1.18 -17.41 -24.44
C LEU A 15 -0.28 -16.92 -24.56
N PRO A 16 -1.28 -17.80 -24.38
CA PRO A 16 -2.67 -17.39 -24.26
C PRO A 16 -2.86 -16.37 -23.13
N PHE A 17 -3.71 -15.37 -23.36
CA PHE A 17 -3.95 -14.25 -22.46
C PHE A 17 -4.26 -14.67 -21.01
N ASP A 18 -5.13 -15.67 -20.84
CA ASP A 18 -5.55 -16.12 -19.51
C ASP A 18 -4.40 -16.75 -18.73
N LEU A 19 -3.52 -17.50 -19.41
CA LEU A 19 -2.33 -18.09 -18.81
C LEU A 19 -1.31 -17.02 -18.47
N GLU A 20 -1.10 -16.03 -19.35
CA GLU A 20 -0.23 -14.89 -19.07
C GLU A 20 -0.68 -14.17 -17.79
N ARG A 21 -1.96 -13.82 -17.73
CA ARG A 21 -2.55 -13.15 -16.56
C ARG A 21 -2.39 -13.99 -15.29
N MET A 22 -2.74 -15.27 -15.34
CA MET A 22 -2.67 -16.16 -14.19
C MET A 22 -1.23 -16.28 -13.66
N ILE A 23 -0.24 -16.39 -14.54
CA ILE A 23 1.18 -16.45 -14.16
C ILE A 23 1.61 -15.17 -13.45
N PHE A 24 1.26 -14.01 -14.00
CA PHE A 24 1.63 -12.73 -13.37
C PHE A 24 0.92 -12.50 -12.04
N GLU A 25 -0.36 -12.84 -11.92
CA GLU A 25 -1.11 -12.71 -10.67
C GLU A 25 -0.55 -13.66 -9.58
N LEU A 26 -0.20 -14.90 -9.92
CA LEU A 26 0.45 -15.84 -9.00
C LEU A 26 1.83 -15.35 -8.58
N ALA A 27 2.65 -14.92 -9.55
CA ALA A 27 3.98 -14.39 -9.27
C ALA A 27 3.92 -13.16 -8.35
N ALA A 28 2.95 -12.27 -8.56
CA ALA A 28 2.76 -11.10 -7.72
C ALA A 28 2.36 -11.46 -6.29
N ARG A 29 1.51 -12.46 -6.08
CA ARG A 29 1.11 -12.91 -4.74
C ARG A 29 2.27 -13.54 -3.96
N GLU A 30 3.06 -14.38 -4.63
CA GLU A 30 4.24 -15.00 -4.02
C GLU A 30 5.31 -13.95 -3.67
N GLN A 31 5.58 -13.02 -4.59
CA GLN A 31 6.58 -11.97 -4.39
C GLN A 31 6.09 -10.80 -3.53
N HIS A 32 4.81 -10.74 -3.16
CA HIS A 32 4.28 -9.67 -2.30
C HIS A 32 5.00 -9.62 -0.94
N SER A 33 5.53 -10.75 -0.47
CA SER A 33 6.26 -10.85 0.80
C SER A 33 7.76 -10.57 0.66
N MET A 34 8.28 -10.44 -0.57
CA MET A 34 9.70 -10.21 -0.83
C MET A 34 9.96 -8.73 -1.16
N ASP A 35 10.93 -8.12 -0.49
CA ASP A 35 11.27 -6.71 -0.67
C ASP A 35 11.54 -6.37 -2.15
N GLY A 36 10.68 -5.53 -2.73
CA GLY A 36 10.83 -4.97 -4.07
C GLY A 36 10.52 -5.90 -5.25
N GLY A 37 10.20 -7.19 -5.04
CA GLY A 37 9.94 -8.13 -6.12
C GLY A 37 8.75 -7.72 -7.01
N ILE A 38 7.64 -7.35 -6.37
CA ILE A 38 6.41 -6.94 -7.07
C ILE A 38 6.57 -5.69 -7.94
N MET A 39 7.52 -4.80 -7.60
CA MET A 39 7.76 -3.59 -8.39
C MET A 39 8.37 -3.92 -9.75
N HIS A 40 9.19 -4.96 -9.85
CA HIS A 40 9.71 -5.42 -11.15
C HIS A 40 8.61 -5.96 -12.05
N ILE A 41 7.60 -6.64 -11.48
CA ILE A 41 6.45 -7.15 -12.23
C ILE A 41 5.64 -5.99 -12.82
N LEU A 42 5.45 -4.90 -12.06
CA LEU A 42 4.74 -3.71 -12.55
C LEU A 42 5.43 -3.01 -13.73
N LEU A 43 6.74 -3.20 -13.90
CA LEU A 43 7.53 -2.57 -14.96
C LEU A 43 7.47 -3.33 -16.30
N VAL A 44 6.91 -4.55 -16.32
CA VAL A 44 6.91 -5.40 -17.53
C VAL A 44 6.11 -4.77 -18.67
N CYS A 45 4.84 -4.45 -18.43
CA CYS A 45 3.98 -3.78 -19.42
C CYS A 45 2.70 -3.20 -18.77
N HIS A 46 2.00 -2.34 -19.51
CA HIS A 46 0.80 -1.65 -19.02
C HIS A 46 -0.34 -2.60 -18.62
N ARG A 47 -0.60 -3.67 -19.40
CA ARG A 47 -1.66 -4.64 -19.07
C ARG A 47 -1.39 -5.39 -17.77
N VAL A 48 -0.13 -5.78 -17.54
CA VAL A 48 0.26 -6.48 -16.30
C VAL A 48 0.07 -5.55 -15.12
N LYS A 49 0.46 -4.28 -15.25
CA LYS A 49 0.20 -3.28 -14.21
C LYS A 49 -1.27 -3.21 -13.81
N GLU A 50 -2.21 -3.24 -14.75
CA GLU A 50 -3.65 -3.22 -14.42
C GLU A 50 -4.10 -4.46 -13.63
N TRP A 51 -3.56 -5.64 -13.94
CA TRP A 51 -3.87 -6.86 -13.21
C TRP A 51 -3.29 -6.84 -11.79
N ILE A 52 -2.05 -6.36 -11.65
CA ILE A 52 -1.33 -6.39 -10.38
C ILE A 52 -1.71 -5.22 -9.46
N GLU A 53 -2.14 -4.08 -9.99
CA GLU A 53 -2.65 -2.95 -9.18
C GLU A 53 -3.75 -3.43 -8.22
N GLY A 54 -4.63 -4.33 -8.67
CA GLY A 54 -5.68 -4.90 -7.82
C GLY A 54 -5.13 -5.66 -6.60
N ILE A 55 -4.03 -6.39 -6.78
CA ILE A 55 -3.39 -7.19 -5.73
C ILE A 55 -2.64 -6.27 -4.76
N ILE A 56 -1.91 -5.28 -5.26
CA ILE A 56 -1.13 -4.34 -4.43
C ILE A 56 -2.03 -3.53 -3.52
N TYR A 57 -3.14 -3.01 -4.04
CA TYR A 57 -4.07 -2.19 -3.27
C TYR A 57 -5.09 -3.01 -2.48
N GLU A 58 -4.99 -4.35 -2.46
CA GLU A 58 -5.93 -5.19 -1.70
C GLU A 58 -5.84 -4.90 -0.18
N SER A 59 -4.63 -4.59 0.31
CA SER A 59 -4.38 -4.23 1.70
C SER A 59 -3.70 -2.86 1.77
N LEU A 60 -4.31 -1.91 2.47
CA LEU A 60 -3.71 -0.61 2.74
C LEU A 60 -3.15 -0.60 4.16
N ILE A 61 -1.85 -0.39 4.28
CA ILE A 61 -1.16 -0.26 5.55
C ILE A 61 -0.70 1.18 5.69
N LEU A 62 -1.29 1.91 6.62
CA LEU A 62 -0.90 3.25 6.98
C LEU A 62 -0.06 3.16 8.25
N ASP A 63 1.25 2.93 8.06
CA ASP A 63 2.21 2.74 9.14
C ASP A 63 3.48 3.57 8.94
N ALA A 64 4.36 3.56 9.94
CA ALA A 64 5.66 4.18 9.87
C ALA A 64 6.53 3.57 8.75
N PRO A 65 7.36 4.36 8.07
CA PRO A 65 7.65 5.77 8.33
C PRO A 65 6.58 6.75 7.80
N LEU A 66 6.44 7.90 8.49
CA LEU A 66 5.49 8.96 8.15
C LEU A 66 5.56 9.43 6.70
N LEU A 67 6.76 9.43 6.11
CA LEU A 67 6.98 9.87 4.74
C LEU A 67 6.21 9.00 3.74
N THR A 68 6.28 7.68 3.88
CA THR A 68 5.55 6.72 3.03
C THR A 68 4.05 6.84 3.20
N THR A 69 3.58 6.99 4.44
CA THR A 69 2.16 7.23 4.72
C THR A 69 1.66 8.52 4.06
N ARG A 70 2.41 9.62 4.13
CA ARG A 70 2.05 10.87 3.45
C ARG A 70 2.04 10.76 1.93
N LEU A 71 3.00 10.02 1.35
CA LEU A 71 3.02 9.75 -0.10
C LEU A 71 1.81 8.93 -0.53
N LEU A 72 1.42 7.93 0.26
CA LEU A 72 0.20 7.15 0.03
C LEU A 72 -1.05 8.03 0.11
N LEU A 73 -1.20 8.82 1.18
CA LEU A 73 -2.32 9.76 1.35
C LEU A 73 -2.40 10.77 0.20
N ARG A 74 -1.26 11.32 -0.23
CA ARG A 74 -1.19 12.21 -1.40
C ARG A 74 -1.60 11.50 -2.70
N THR A 75 -1.26 10.23 -2.85
CA THR A 75 -1.64 9.41 -4.01
C THR A 75 -3.14 9.10 -4.00
N LEU A 76 -3.72 8.86 -2.83
CA LEU A 76 -5.17 8.69 -2.67
C LEU A 76 -5.91 9.98 -3.01
N ALA A 77 -5.42 11.13 -2.52
CA ALA A 77 -6.00 12.44 -2.76
C ALA A 77 -5.83 12.96 -4.20
N SER A 78 -4.77 12.56 -4.91
CA SER A 78 -4.63 12.90 -6.34
C SER A 78 -5.48 12.00 -7.24
N LYS A 79 -5.79 10.79 -6.78
CA LYS A 79 -6.62 9.81 -7.49
C LYS A 79 -8.10 9.86 -7.07
N THR A 80 -8.62 10.99 -6.59
CA THR A 80 -10.02 11.13 -6.15
C THR A 80 -11.05 10.71 -7.21
N GLY A 81 -10.73 10.74 -8.51
CA GLY A 81 -11.55 10.18 -9.59
C GLY A 81 -11.61 8.64 -9.66
N ARG A 82 -10.87 7.92 -8.81
CA ARG A 82 -10.82 6.45 -8.73
C ARG A 82 -11.42 5.91 -7.43
N HIS A 83 -12.36 6.65 -6.83
CA HIS A 83 -13.09 6.21 -5.63
C HIS A 83 -13.66 4.79 -5.77
N GLU A 84 -14.29 4.50 -6.90
CA GLU A 84 -14.86 3.18 -7.20
C GLU A 84 -13.80 2.07 -7.24
N PHE A 85 -12.59 2.38 -7.74
CA PHE A 85 -11.48 1.42 -7.76
C PHE A 85 -11.07 1.06 -6.34
N PHE A 86 -10.85 2.04 -5.46
CA PHE A 86 -10.43 1.75 -4.08
C PHE A 86 -11.54 1.07 -3.28
N ALA A 87 -12.80 1.48 -3.45
CA ALA A 87 -13.95 0.82 -2.85
C ALA A 87 -14.06 -0.66 -3.26
N ARG A 88 -13.76 -0.99 -4.52
CA ARG A 88 -13.83 -2.38 -5.01
C ARG A 88 -12.59 -3.20 -4.66
N THR A 89 -11.41 -2.59 -4.67
CA THR A 89 -10.13 -3.30 -4.57
C THR A 89 -9.68 -3.48 -3.13
N VAL A 90 -9.74 -2.42 -2.32
CA VAL A 90 -9.25 -2.46 -0.93
C VAL A 90 -10.17 -3.33 -0.09
N LYS A 91 -9.61 -4.36 0.53
CA LYS A 91 -10.32 -5.29 1.42
C LYS A 91 -9.90 -5.13 2.87
N ARG A 92 -8.65 -4.74 3.10
CA ARG A 92 -8.04 -4.66 4.42
C ARG A 92 -7.43 -3.28 4.62
N VAL A 93 -7.75 -2.62 5.72
CA VAL A 93 -7.18 -1.31 6.08
C VAL A 93 -6.56 -1.44 7.47
N TYR A 94 -5.26 -1.17 7.56
CA TYR A 94 -4.48 -1.16 8.79
C TYR A 94 -4.08 0.28 9.12
N LEU A 95 -4.51 0.76 10.28
CA LEU A 95 -4.28 2.12 10.77
C LEU A 95 -3.33 2.09 11.96
N SER A 96 -2.15 2.67 11.79
CA SER A 96 -1.16 2.88 12.85
C SER A 96 -1.56 4.05 13.77
N PRO A 97 -1.12 4.09 15.04
CA PRO A 97 -1.47 5.16 16.00
C PRO A 97 -1.04 6.56 15.54
N ILE A 98 -0.11 6.60 14.58
CA ILE A 98 0.49 7.84 14.06
C ILE A 98 -0.41 8.57 13.06
N VAL A 99 -1.44 7.91 12.54
CA VAL A 99 -2.39 8.47 11.58
C VAL A 99 -3.42 9.29 12.34
N SER A 100 -3.63 10.55 11.93
CA SER A 100 -4.66 11.38 12.56
C SER A 100 -6.07 10.86 12.26
N ALA A 101 -7.03 11.17 13.14
CA ALA A 101 -8.42 10.76 12.93
C ALA A 101 -9.00 11.31 11.61
N GLU A 102 -8.57 12.50 11.18
CA GLU A 102 -8.97 13.12 9.91
C GLU A 102 -8.43 12.34 8.71
N GLU A 103 -7.14 11.98 8.72
CA GLU A 103 -6.53 11.16 7.66
C GLU A 103 -7.14 9.76 7.60
N ALA A 104 -7.40 9.15 8.76
CA ALA A 104 -8.07 7.86 8.84
C ALA A 104 -9.49 7.93 8.27
N ALA A 105 -10.27 8.94 8.63
CA ALA A 105 -11.61 9.17 8.09
C ALA A 105 -11.58 9.38 6.57
N PHE A 106 -10.61 10.15 6.07
CA PHE A 106 -10.40 10.34 4.64
C PHE A 106 -10.15 9.02 3.92
N VAL A 107 -9.23 8.18 4.41
CA VAL A 107 -8.94 6.88 3.79
C VAL A 107 -10.15 5.95 3.84
N LEU A 108 -10.82 5.87 4.98
CA LEU A 108 -12.00 5.02 5.14
C LEU A 108 -13.15 5.48 4.23
N SER A 109 -13.28 6.79 3.98
CA SER A 109 -14.27 7.30 3.03
C SER A 109 -14.02 6.84 1.60
N MET A 110 -12.76 6.58 1.23
CA MET A 110 -12.37 6.05 -0.08
C MET A 110 -12.50 4.52 -0.18
N CYS A 111 -12.46 3.82 0.96
CA CYS A 111 -12.38 2.36 1.04
C CYS A 111 -13.68 1.75 1.57
N THR A 112 -14.83 2.15 1.02
CA THR A 112 -16.16 1.75 1.53
C THR A 112 -16.43 0.24 1.44
N GLY A 113 -15.73 -0.49 0.57
CA GLY A 113 -15.82 -1.95 0.45
C GLY A 113 -14.79 -2.74 1.26
N ALA A 114 -14.07 -2.08 2.18
CA ALA A 114 -13.16 -2.74 3.12
C ALA A 114 -13.96 -3.70 4.02
N LYS A 115 -13.46 -4.93 4.15
CA LYS A 115 -14.05 -5.99 4.96
C LYS A 115 -13.42 -6.10 6.34
N GLU A 116 -12.17 -5.69 6.45
CA GLU A 116 -11.37 -5.77 7.66
C GLU A 116 -10.70 -4.42 7.90
N ILE A 117 -10.94 -3.85 9.08
CA ILE A 117 -10.33 -2.60 9.51
C ILE A 117 -9.67 -2.90 10.85
N VAL A 118 -8.35 -2.74 10.91
CA VAL A 118 -7.56 -2.91 12.13
C VAL A 118 -6.98 -1.55 12.48
N SER A 119 -7.28 -1.06 13.67
CA SER A 119 -6.71 0.18 14.18
C SER A 119 -5.93 -0.10 15.45
N TRP A 120 -4.66 0.28 15.44
CA TRP A 120 -3.83 0.31 16.63
C TRP A 120 -4.14 1.62 17.35
N ALA A 121 -5.15 1.61 18.22
CA ALA A 121 -5.40 2.73 19.10
C ALA A 121 -4.28 2.76 20.16
N PRO A 122 -3.58 3.89 20.36
CA PRO A 122 -2.80 4.03 21.58
C PRO A 122 -3.79 3.95 22.74
N GLU A 123 -3.48 3.18 23.79
CA GLU A 123 -4.36 3.13 24.95
C GLU A 123 -4.54 4.55 25.49
N ILE A 124 -5.69 5.15 25.19
CA ILE A 124 -6.09 6.42 25.78
C ILE A 124 -6.26 6.09 27.26
N GLY A 125 -5.22 6.42 28.03
CA GLY A 125 -5.16 6.14 29.46
C GLY A 125 -6.48 6.53 30.11
N ARG A 126 -7.24 5.52 30.53
CA ARG A 126 -8.33 5.68 31.47
C ARG A 126 -7.69 6.18 32.77
N GLY A 127 -7.67 7.49 32.94
CA GLY A 127 -7.32 8.17 34.19
C GLY A 127 -5.83 8.40 34.43
N SER A 128 -5.29 9.52 33.97
CA SER A 128 -4.29 10.25 34.75
C SER A 128 -4.71 11.71 34.84
N LYS A 129 -5.40 12.03 35.93
CA LYS A 129 -5.32 13.36 36.52
C LYS A 129 -3.86 13.55 36.96
N LYS A 130 -3.01 14.13 36.11
CA LYS A 130 -1.74 14.69 36.54
C LYS A 130 -1.71 16.15 36.14
N THR A 131 -2.08 16.93 37.13
CA THR A 131 -1.82 18.33 37.43
C THR A 131 -0.81 19.02 36.51
N LEU A 132 -1.20 20.19 36.01
CA LEU A 132 -0.32 21.17 35.39
C LEU A 132 0.93 21.42 36.26
N PRO A 133 2.13 21.58 35.69
CA PRO A 133 3.23 22.19 36.42
C PRO A 133 3.02 23.71 36.49
N ASP A 134 2.60 24.16 37.67
CA ASP A 134 2.88 25.49 38.20
C ASP A 134 4.41 25.62 38.35
N ILE A 135 5.07 26.32 37.42
CA ILE A 135 6.41 26.86 37.65
C ILE A 135 6.38 28.34 37.24
N ALA A 136 5.64 29.11 38.02
CA ALA A 136 5.87 30.53 38.24
C ALA A 136 6.26 30.71 39.71
N ALA A 137 7.53 30.52 40.05
CA ALA A 137 8.14 31.01 41.29
C ALA A 137 9.66 30.88 41.21
N GLY A 138 10.38 32.00 41.22
CA GLY A 138 11.85 31.99 41.31
C GLY A 138 12.62 33.13 40.66
N LEU A 139 12.01 34.32 40.53
CA LEU A 139 12.77 35.57 40.51
C LEU A 139 13.20 35.88 41.95
N PHE A 140 14.45 36.33 42.12
CA PHE A 140 15.14 36.85 43.32
C PHE A 140 15.98 35.89 44.18
N GLY A 141 17.30 36.14 44.19
CA GLY A 141 18.04 36.43 45.43
C GLY A 141 19.12 35.44 45.89
N ALA A 142 20.38 35.68 45.51
CA ALA A 142 21.56 35.77 46.39
C ALA A 142 22.80 36.18 45.56
#